data_AF-A0AA35S6K2-F1
#
_entry.id   AF-A0AA35S6K2-F1
#
_cell.length_a   1.000
_cell.length_b   1.000
_cell.length_c   1.000
_cell.angle_alpha   90.00
_cell.angle_beta   90.00
_cell.angle_gamma   90.00
#
_symmetry.space_group_name_H-M   'P 1'
#
loop_
_entity.id
_entity.type
_entity.pdbx_description
1 polymer ?
#
loop_
_entity_poly.entity_id
_entity_poly.type
_entity_poly.pdbx_seq_one_letter_code
_entity_poly.pdbx_strand_id
1 'polypeptide(L)'
;MLLYEGRSYSKHRCHVCRKKRVYGVMWRCLHCPEYYLCSVCYLANHHCSLHRFTCLLDRDGMQFRVLARADSRRIPVSGLFYGAEVVRGTDWRWNDQDGGVGRTGKVVEVLDWSNEGGSGYERSVVLVTWENGNKKKYRAGHRGKVDVRCIAPGSGGFYYPEHLPVLCQAVKPPSSGDIVTGDRIKCEVNLAELDDPEMAEKIGLMLDHVGTVNVLLENGELLVRYPGNSLVQVNPAAAKKLEGGIHHHSVY
;
A
#
# COMPACT_ATOMS: atom_id res chain seq x y z
N MET A 1 -12.09 0.83 1.91
CA MET A 1 -11.63 1.62 3.08
C MET A 1 -10.36 0.94 3.58
N LEU A 2 -9.22 1.63 3.57
CA LEU A 2 -7.95 0.99 3.94
C LEU A 2 -7.84 0.98 5.48
N LEU A 3 -7.76 -0.21 6.07
CA LEU A 3 -7.68 -0.42 7.51
C LEU A 3 -6.22 -0.24 7.96
N TYR A 4 -5.84 0.99 8.31
CA TYR A 4 -4.56 1.24 8.99
C TYR A 4 -4.86 1.47 10.46
N GLU A 5 -4.66 0.44 11.27
CA GLU A 5 -4.89 0.50 12.72
C GLU A 5 -3.87 1.45 13.37
N GLY A 6 -4.30 2.66 13.74
CA GLY A 6 -3.69 3.49 14.78
C GLY A 6 -2.30 4.10 14.50
N ARG A 7 -1.56 3.62 13.51
CA ARG A 7 -0.22 4.12 13.19
C ARG A 7 -0.29 5.34 12.27
N SER A 8 0.63 6.28 12.48
CA SER A 8 0.71 7.48 11.65
C SER A 8 2.13 7.96 11.39
N TYR A 9 2.29 8.58 10.23
CA TYR A 9 3.40 9.46 9.94
C TYR A 9 3.21 10.81 10.64
N SER A 10 4.07 11.08 11.62
CA SER A 10 4.10 12.33 12.40
C SER A 10 5.31 13.22 12.10
N LYS A 11 6.36 12.68 11.47
CA LYS A 11 7.59 13.42 11.12
C LYS A 11 7.37 14.42 9.99
N HIS A 12 6.45 14.14 9.07
CA HIS A 12 6.17 14.97 7.91
C HIS A 12 4.68 15.28 7.80
N ARG A 13 4.35 16.46 7.27
CA ARG A 13 2.96 16.90 7.06
C ARG A 13 2.59 16.84 5.59
N CYS A 14 1.31 16.63 5.30
CA CYS A 14 0.82 16.83 3.94
C CYS A 14 0.97 18.32 3.56
N HIS A 15 1.58 18.59 2.40
CA HIS A 15 1.81 19.95 1.92
C HIS A 15 0.54 20.66 1.47
N VAL A 16 -0.48 19.91 1.08
CA VAL A 16 -1.76 20.43 0.57
C VAL A 16 -2.73 20.69 1.73
N CYS A 17 -3.19 19.65 2.43
CA CYS A 17 -4.17 19.80 3.50
C CYS A 17 -3.57 20.15 4.88
N ARG A 18 -2.23 20.29 4.97
CA ARG A 18 -1.49 20.64 6.19
C ARG A 18 -1.66 19.67 7.37
N LYS A 19 -2.30 18.51 7.18
CA LYS A 19 -2.39 17.46 8.21
C LYS A 19 -0.99 17.07 8.71
N LYS A 20 -0.72 17.34 9.99
CA LYS A 20 0.54 17.03 10.68
C LYS A 20 0.72 15.54 10.97
N ARG A 21 -0.39 14.83 11.08
CA ARG A 21 -0.43 13.39 11.33
C ARG A 21 -1.18 12.74 10.18
N VAL A 22 -0.49 11.92 9.40
CA VAL A 22 -1.06 11.21 8.26
C VAL A 22 -1.15 9.74 8.62
N TYR A 23 -2.37 9.20 8.66
CA TYR A 23 -2.61 7.79 8.94
C TYR A 23 -2.58 6.98 7.65
N GLY A 24 -2.01 5.78 7.72
CA GLY A 24 -1.82 4.92 6.56
C GLY A 24 -0.66 5.34 5.68
N VAL A 25 -0.91 5.59 4.39
CA VAL A 25 0.15 5.85 3.41
C VAL A 25 0.48 7.34 3.31
N MET A 26 1.78 7.63 3.35
CA MET A 26 2.35 8.92 2.99
C MET A 26 3.03 8.85 1.63
N TRP A 27 2.87 9.88 0.81
CA TRP A 27 3.42 9.93 -0.55
C TRP A 27 4.50 11.01 -0.63
N ARG A 28 5.75 10.62 -0.86
CA ARG A 28 6.88 11.55 -1.03
C ARG A 28 7.16 11.75 -2.52
N CYS A 29 7.24 12.99 -2.98
CA CYS A 29 7.63 13.30 -4.35
C CYS A 29 9.12 13.00 -4.57
N LEU A 30 9.47 12.38 -5.70
CA LEU A 30 10.87 12.13 -6.07
C LEU A 30 11.55 13.33 -6.74
N HIS A 31 10.77 14.29 -7.23
CA HIS A 31 11.27 15.43 -8.00
C HIS A 31 11.40 16.71 -7.16
N CYS A 32 10.66 16.80 -6.05
CA CYS A 32 10.60 17.98 -5.21
C CYS A 32 11.20 17.68 -3.83
N PRO A 33 12.19 18.46 -3.35
CA PRO A 33 12.76 18.30 -2.02
C PRO A 33 11.69 18.35 -0.94
N GLU A 34 11.68 17.33 -0.08
CA GLU A 34 10.81 17.22 1.10
C GLU A 34 9.31 17.47 0.86
N TYR A 35 8.80 17.14 -0.34
CA TYR A 35 7.38 17.33 -0.65
C TYR A 35 6.55 16.07 -0.37
N TYR A 36 5.60 16.18 0.56
CA TYR A 36 4.78 15.06 1.04
C TYR A 36 3.28 15.28 0.86
N LEU A 37 2.54 14.23 0.50
CA LEU A 37 1.08 14.22 0.37
C LEU A 37 0.47 13.09 1.22
N CYS A 38 -0.69 13.34 1.84
CA CYS A 38 -1.52 12.24 2.34
C CYS A 38 -2.27 11.57 1.19
N SER A 39 -2.80 10.36 1.44
CA SER A 39 -3.55 9.60 0.42
C SER A 39 -4.74 10.36 -0.17
N VAL A 40 -5.49 11.12 0.64
CA VAL A 40 -6.61 11.93 0.13
C VAL A 40 -6.12 12.94 -0.92
N CYS A 41 -5.04 13.66 -0.62
CA CYS A 41 -4.53 14.68 -1.54
C CYS A 41 -3.83 14.06 -2.76
N TYR A 42 -3.15 12.93 -2.58
CA TYR A 42 -2.50 12.20 -3.67
C TYR A 42 -3.53 11.69 -4.70
N LEU A 43 -4.59 11.02 -4.24
CA LEU A 43 -5.63 10.44 -5.10
C LEU A 43 -6.54 11.51 -5.76
N ALA A 44 -6.61 12.70 -5.14
CA ALA A 44 -7.27 13.87 -5.70
C ALA A 44 -6.45 14.61 -6.79
N ASN A 45 -5.29 14.09 -7.19
CA ASN A 45 -4.39 14.73 -8.17
C ASN A 45 -3.84 16.10 -7.76
N HIS A 46 -3.72 16.39 -6.46
CA HIS A 46 -2.94 17.55 -6.05
C HIS A 46 -1.43 17.30 -6.29
N HIS A 47 -0.68 18.38 -6.54
CA HIS A 47 0.71 18.35 -7.05
C HIS A 47 0.82 17.87 -8.50
N CYS A 48 1.96 18.11 -9.14
CA CYS A 48 2.23 17.71 -10.52
C CYS A 48 1.95 16.21 -10.74
N SER A 49 1.15 15.87 -11.75
CA SER A 49 0.81 14.49 -12.10
C SER A 49 1.92 13.77 -12.86
N LEU A 50 2.84 14.52 -13.47
CA LEU A 50 4.03 14.00 -14.16
C LEU A 50 5.13 13.57 -13.19
N HIS A 51 5.11 14.05 -11.94
CA HIS A 51 6.09 13.65 -10.95
C HIS A 51 5.82 12.23 -10.44
N ARG A 52 6.88 11.44 -10.31
CA ARG A 52 6.87 10.14 -9.63
C ARG A 52 6.95 10.31 -8.12
N PHE A 53 6.42 9.32 -7.40
CA PHE A 53 6.34 9.32 -5.94
C PHE A 53 6.88 8.02 -5.34
N THR A 54 7.35 8.12 -4.10
CA THR A 54 7.53 6.98 -3.20
C THR A 54 6.30 6.88 -2.30
N CYS A 55 5.67 5.72 -2.32
CA CYS A 55 4.66 5.28 -1.37
C CYS A 55 5.37 4.80 -0.10
N LEU A 56 5.17 5.50 1.01
CA LEU A 56 5.72 5.17 2.32
C LEU A 56 4.62 4.49 3.14
N LEU A 57 4.87 3.23 3.56
CA LEU A 57 3.99 2.45 4.41
C LEU A 57 4.44 2.47 5.87
N ASP A 58 3.48 2.65 6.77
CA ASP A 58 3.72 2.74 8.22
C ASP A 58 4.09 1.40 8.88
N ARG A 59 4.18 0.32 8.08
CA ARG A 59 4.66 -0.99 8.50
C ARG A 59 6.13 -1.12 8.13
N ASP A 60 6.96 -1.29 9.15
CA ASP A 60 8.34 -1.80 9.04
C ASP A 60 9.27 -1.01 8.11
N GLY A 61 8.94 0.26 7.83
CA GLY A 61 9.72 1.10 6.91
C GLY A 61 9.58 0.72 5.44
N MET A 62 8.58 -0.11 5.09
CA MET A 62 8.34 -0.51 3.71
C MET A 62 8.01 0.71 2.85
N GLN A 63 8.70 0.81 1.72
CA GLN A 63 8.48 1.84 0.74
C GLN A 63 8.63 1.28 -0.66
N PHE A 64 7.85 1.82 -1.60
CA PHE A 64 7.98 1.46 -3.02
C PHE A 64 7.73 2.66 -3.90
N ARG A 65 8.41 2.71 -5.05
CA ARG A 65 8.22 3.77 -6.04
C ARG A 65 7.04 3.43 -6.93
N VAL A 66 6.31 4.46 -7.34
CA VAL A 66 5.20 4.33 -8.28
C VAL A 66 5.48 5.14 -9.56
N LEU A 67 4.83 4.75 -10.66
CA LEU A 67 4.84 5.52 -11.90
C LEU A 67 4.18 6.88 -11.72
N ALA A 68 4.42 7.80 -12.65
CA ALA A 68 3.73 9.09 -12.65
C ALA A 68 2.22 8.88 -12.77
N ARG A 69 1.44 9.69 -12.06
CA ARG A 69 -0.03 9.63 -12.07
C ARG A 69 -0.63 9.92 -13.45
N ALA A 70 0.08 10.68 -14.29
CA ALA A 70 -0.30 10.95 -15.67
C ALA A 70 -0.23 9.68 -16.55
N ASP A 71 0.71 8.78 -16.27
CA ASP A 71 0.95 7.54 -17.03
C ASP A 71 0.23 6.33 -16.42
N SER A 72 -0.56 6.54 -15.36
CA SER A 72 -1.16 5.47 -14.57
C SER A 72 -2.67 5.42 -14.75
N ARG A 73 -3.23 4.20 -14.66
CA ARG A 73 -4.67 3.99 -14.76
C ARG A 73 -5.38 4.60 -13.56
N ARG A 74 -6.39 5.43 -13.83
CA ARG A 74 -7.21 6.09 -12.81
C ARG A 74 -8.64 5.58 -12.88
N ILE A 75 -9.14 4.99 -11.80
CA ILE A 75 -10.46 4.33 -11.75
C ILE A 75 -11.34 5.02 -10.72
N PRO A 76 -12.65 5.22 -11.00
CA PRO A 76 -13.59 5.69 -10.00
C PRO A 76 -13.72 4.69 -8.84
N VAL A 77 -13.88 5.19 -7.62
CA VAL A 77 -14.22 4.37 -6.44
C VAL A 77 -15.65 4.69 -6.02
N SER A 78 -16.41 3.65 -5.67
CA SER A 78 -17.78 3.77 -5.18
C SER A 78 -17.99 2.90 -3.93
N GLY A 79 -19.03 3.19 -3.16
CA GLY A 79 -19.35 2.45 -1.92
C GLY A 79 -20.02 3.35 -0.88
N LEU A 80 -19.65 3.20 0.38
CA LEU A 80 -20.14 3.99 1.51
C LEU A 80 -19.55 5.42 1.53
N PHE A 81 -19.82 6.18 0.47
CA PHE A 81 -19.46 7.59 0.35
C PHE A 81 -20.70 8.48 0.42
N TYR A 82 -20.50 9.80 0.32
CA TYR A 82 -21.60 10.75 0.25
C TYR A 82 -22.66 10.32 -0.78
N GLY A 83 -23.92 10.36 -0.36
CA GLY A 83 -25.05 10.01 -1.19
C GLY A 83 -25.38 8.52 -1.28
N ALA A 84 -24.55 7.64 -0.72
CA ALA A 84 -24.83 6.20 -0.70
C ALA A 84 -26.12 5.90 0.07
N GLU A 85 -26.94 5.02 -0.47
CA GLU A 85 -28.11 4.47 0.22
C GLU A 85 -27.69 3.25 1.03
N VAL A 86 -28.21 3.14 2.25
CA VAL A 86 -27.80 2.14 3.22
C VAL A 86 -28.97 1.58 4.00
N VAL A 87 -28.76 0.39 4.54
CA VAL A 87 -29.60 -0.27 5.56
C VAL A 87 -28.71 -0.72 6.73
N ARG A 88 -29.31 -1.14 7.85
CA ARG A 88 -28.54 -1.79 8.93
C ARG A 88 -27.69 -2.95 8.38
N GLY A 89 -26.44 -3.01 8.82
CA GLY A 89 -25.42 -3.98 8.42
C GLY A 89 -25.23 -5.11 9.43
N THR A 90 -24.19 -5.92 9.21
CA THR A 90 -23.92 -7.14 9.97
C THR A 90 -23.49 -6.88 11.41
N ASP A 91 -22.74 -5.80 11.68
CA ASP A 91 -22.26 -5.45 13.02
C ASP A 91 -23.21 -4.49 13.77
N TRP A 92 -24.44 -4.29 13.26
CA TRP A 92 -25.41 -3.36 13.83
C TRP A 92 -25.74 -3.71 15.29
N ARG A 93 -25.72 -2.69 16.15
CA ARG A 93 -26.01 -2.81 17.59
C ARG A 93 -26.77 -1.60 18.16
N TRP A 94 -27.46 -0.87 17.30
CA TRP A 94 -27.99 0.47 17.60
C TRP A 94 -29.51 0.49 17.75
N ASN A 95 -30.11 -0.61 18.21
CA ASN A 95 -31.57 -0.80 18.31
C ASN A 95 -32.27 -0.39 17.01
N ASP A 96 -33.45 0.23 17.08
CA ASP A 96 -34.19 0.72 15.92
C ASP A 96 -33.96 2.22 15.64
N GLN A 97 -32.72 2.69 15.80
CA GLN A 97 -32.37 4.07 15.42
C GLN A 97 -32.62 4.36 13.93
N ASP A 98 -32.56 3.34 13.08
CA ASP A 98 -32.93 3.38 11.66
C ASP A 98 -34.45 3.31 11.42
N GLY A 99 -35.26 3.09 12.46
CA GLY A 99 -36.71 2.95 12.37
C GLY A 99 -37.20 1.52 12.15
N GLY A 100 -36.33 0.52 12.33
CA GLY A 100 -36.68 -0.90 12.21
C GLY A 100 -35.95 -1.60 11.05
N VAL A 101 -35.99 -2.93 11.06
CA VAL A 101 -35.32 -3.75 10.06
C VAL A 101 -35.83 -3.41 8.66
N GLY A 102 -34.92 -3.20 7.71
CA GLY A 102 -35.24 -2.95 6.31
C GLY A 102 -35.50 -1.47 5.96
N ARG A 103 -35.51 -0.57 6.95
CA ARG A 103 -35.57 0.87 6.68
C ARG A 103 -34.26 1.37 6.07
N THR A 104 -34.38 2.33 5.16
CA THR A 104 -33.21 2.89 4.45
C THR A 104 -32.78 4.24 5.02
N GLY A 105 -31.53 4.57 4.75
CA GLY A 105 -30.96 5.87 5.05
C GLY A 105 -29.95 6.27 3.98
N LYS A 106 -29.50 7.52 4.05
CA LYS A 106 -28.54 8.10 3.13
C LYS A 106 -27.29 8.56 3.87
N VAL A 107 -26.12 8.16 3.38
CA VAL A 107 -24.84 8.65 3.88
C VAL A 107 -24.72 10.12 3.49
N VAL A 108 -24.53 10.99 4.48
CA VAL A 108 -24.37 12.43 4.27
C VAL A 108 -22.94 12.90 4.52
N GLU A 109 -22.11 12.11 5.19
CA GLU A 109 -20.72 12.46 5.46
C GLU A 109 -19.88 11.22 5.80
N VAL A 110 -18.61 11.23 5.38
CA VAL A 110 -17.60 10.25 5.82
C VAL A 110 -16.70 10.95 6.83
N LEU A 111 -16.61 10.39 8.02
CA LEU A 111 -16.05 11.01 9.21
C LEU A 111 -14.91 10.18 9.81
N ASP A 112 -14.09 10.85 10.61
CA ASP A 112 -13.17 10.21 11.54
C ASP A 112 -13.92 9.84 12.84
N TRP A 113 -13.43 8.85 13.60
CA TRP A 113 -13.99 8.54 14.93
C TRP A 113 -13.63 9.68 15.90
N SER A 114 -14.58 10.59 16.14
CA SER A 114 -14.32 11.95 16.62
C SER A 114 -14.25 12.15 18.15
N ASN A 115 -14.20 11.11 18.97
CA ASN A 115 -14.18 11.27 20.45
C ASN A 115 -12.85 10.90 21.12
N GLU A 116 -11.88 10.38 20.37
CA GLU A 116 -10.55 10.10 20.88
C GLU A 116 -9.54 10.80 19.99
N GLY A 117 -9.05 11.95 20.46
CA GLY A 117 -7.98 12.70 19.81
C GLY A 117 -6.83 11.76 19.45
N GLY A 118 -6.70 11.43 18.18
CA GLY A 118 -5.59 10.64 17.68
C GLY A 118 -5.77 9.11 17.66
N SER A 119 -7.01 8.57 17.71
CA SER A 119 -7.25 7.11 17.63
C SER A 119 -6.77 6.44 16.31
N GLY A 120 -6.45 7.23 15.30
CA GLY A 120 -5.84 6.78 14.04
C GLY A 120 -6.72 6.00 13.06
N TYR A 121 -8.03 6.04 13.29
CA TYR A 121 -9.02 5.51 12.37
C TYR A 121 -9.65 6.63 11.54
N GLU A 122 -8.91 7.18 10.58
CA GLU A 122 -9.47 8.16 9.64
C GLU A 122 -10.53 7.54 8.73
N ARG A 123 -11.56 8.32 8.40
CA ARG A 123 -12.64 7.96 7.46
C ARG A 123 -13.34 6.64 7.77
N SER A 124 -13.35 6.25 9.04
CA SER A 124 -13.83 4.94 9.54
C SER A 124 -15.30 4.94 9.99
N VAL A 125 -15.97 6.10 9.87
CA VAL A 125 -17.33 6.36 10.32
C VAL A 125 -18.12 7.02 9.20
N VAL A 126 -19.42 6.75 9.15
CA VAL A 126 -20.35 7.47 8.27
C VAL A 126 -21.47 8.10 9.10
N LEU A 127 -21.84 9.32 8.73
CA LEU A 127 -23.05 9.98 9.21
C LEU A 127 -24.19 9.63 8.26
N VAL A 128 -25.26 9.05 8.80
CA VAL A 128 -26.43 8.63 8.02
C VAL A 128 -27.64 9.41 8.50
N THR A 129 -28.44 9.89 7.55
CA THR A 129 -29.80 10.36 7.78
C THR A 129 -30.76 9.27 7.31
N TRP A 130 -31.55 8.71 8.23
CA TRP A 130 -32.57 7.69 7.97
C TRP A 130 -33.88 8.31 7.50
N GLU A 131 -34.71 7.52 6.83
CA GLU A 131 -36.03 7.95 6.34
C GLU A 131 -36.96 8.45 7.45
N ASN A 132 -36.81 7.97 8.69
CA ASN A 132 -37.56 8.43 9.85
C ASN A 132 -37.04 9.79 10.41
N GLY A 133 -36.08 10.43 9.73
CA GLY A 133 -35.49 11.71 10.13
C GLY A 133 -34.30 11.58 11.09
N ASN A 134 -34.03 10.39 11.64
CA ASN A 134 -32.92 10.22 12.57
C ASN A 134 -31.58 10.40 11.86
N LYS A 135 -30.67 11.17 12.49
CA LYS A 135 -29.33 11.44 11.95
C LYS A 135 -28.25 11.05 12.95
N LYS A 136 -27.48 10.00 12.64
CA LYS A 136 -26.53 9.38 13.59
C LYS A 136 -25.28 8.85 12.88
N LYS A 137 -24.22 8.63 13.67
CA LYS A 137 -22.91 8.13 13.21
C LYS A 137 -22.82 6.62 13.38
N TYR A 138 -22.26 5.94 12.40
CA TYR A 138 -22.15 4.48 12.35
C TYR A 138 -20.76 4.05 11.90
N ARG A 139 -20.27 2.91 12.40
CA ARG A 139 -18.95 2.37 12.02
C ARG A 139 -19.02 1.86 10.58
N ALA A 140 -18.02 2.20 9.78
CA ALA A 140 -17.88 1.76 8.40
C ALA A 140 -16.51 1.13 8.14
N GLY A 141 -15.90 0.51 9.16
CA GLY A 141 -14.53 -0.01 9.14
C GLY A 141 -13.77 0.26 10.44
N HIS A 142 -14.31 1.09 11.35
CA HIS A 142 -13.72 1.33 12.66
C HIS A 142 -13.60 0.03 13.46
N ARG A 143 -12.36 -0.34 13.84
CA ARG A 143 -12.02 -1.63 14.48
C ARG A 143 -12.54 -2.84 13.68
N GLY A 144 -12.53 -2.74 12.36
CA GLY A 144 -13.02 -3.79 11.45
C GLY A 144 -14.54 -3.99 11.46
N LYS A 145 -15.30 -3.10 12.09
CA LYS A 145 -16.77 -3.21 12.23
C LYS A 145 -17.51 -2.36 11.21
N VAL A 146 -18.55 -2.93 10.62
CA VAL A 146 -19.37 -2.30 9.60
C VAL A 146 -20.84 -2.38 10.00
N ASP A 147 -21.32 -1.28 10.57
CA ASP A 147 -22.68 -1.16 11.10
C ASP A 147 -23.72 -0.96 9.99
N VAL A 148 -23.35 -0.45 8.82
CA VAL A 148 -24.27 -0.17 7.72
C VAL A 148 -23.85 -0.88 6.44
N ARG A 149 -24.84 -1.41 5.71
CA ARG A 149 -24.64 -2.07 4.43
C ARG A 149 -25.12 -1.17 3.30
N CYS A 150 -24.28 -1.00 2.28
CA CYS A 150 -24.61 -0.25 1.08
C CYS A 150 -25.61 -1.02 0.21
N ILE A 151 -26.66 -0.34 -0.25
CA ILE A 151 -27.61 -0.86 -1.24
C ILE A 151 -27.50 -0.12 -2.58
N ALA A 152 -27.20 1.18 -2.55
CA ALA A 152 -26.84 1.96 -3.72
C ALA A 152 -25.55 2.77 -3.42
N PRO A 153 -24.48 2.60 -4.21
CA PRO A 153 -23.18 3.18 -3.86
C PRO A 153 -23.10 4.67 -4.19
N GLY A 154 -22.51 5.44 -3.27
CA GLY A 154 -22.08 6.81 -3.51
C GLY A 154 -20.72 6.86 -4.21
N SER A 155 -20.44 7.96 -4.93
CA SER A 155 -19.13 8.19 -5.55
C SER A 155 -18.11 8.68 -4.51
N GLY A 156 -16.92 8.07 -4.53
CA GLY A 156 -15.82 8.37 -3.61
C GLY A 156 -14.61 9.02 -4.26
N GLY A 157 -14.75 9.49 -5.51
CA GLY A 157 -13.65 10.03 -6.31
C GLY A 157 -12.93 8.94 -7.10
N PHE A 158 -11.61 8.98 -7.13
CA PHE A 158 -10.79 8.12 -7.98
C PHE A 158 -9.57 7.59 -7.23
N TYR A 159 -8.98 6.52 -7.75
CA TYR A 159 -7.73 5.97 -7.26
C TYR A 159 -6.87 5.38 -8.37
N TYR A 160 -5.61 5.07 -8.03
CA TYR A 160 -4.62 4.43 -8.90
C TYR A 160 -4.36 3.02 -8.39
N PRO A 161 -5.00 1.98 -8.96
CA PRO A 161 -4.93 0.62 -8.42
C PRO A 161 -3.50 0.11 -8.27
N GLU A 162 -2.66 0.39 -9.25
CA GLU A 162 -1.27 -0.07 -9.32
C GLU A 162 -0.35 0.69 -8.34
N HIS A 163 -0.84 1.76 -7.71
CA HIS A 163 -0.10 2.51 -6.69
C HIS A 163 -0.47 2.08 -5.27
N LEU A 164 -1.59 1.37 -5.09
CA LEU A 164 -2.05 0.96 -3.78
C LEU A 164 -1.25 -0.25 -3.27
N PRO A 165 -0.89 -0.28 -1.98
CA PRO A 165 -0.32 -1.47 -1.38
C PRO A 165 -1.34 -2.61 -1.40
N VAL A 166 -0.87 -3.82 -1.73
CA VAL A 166 -1.70 -5.02 -1.71
C VAL A 166 -1.90 -5.47 -0.26
N LEU A 167 -3.15 -5.44 0.21
CA LEU A 167 -3.52 -5.93 1.54
C LEU A 167 -3.47 -7.46 1.57
N CYS A 168 -3.00 -8.05 2.68
CA CYS A 168 -2.98 -9.50 2.90
C CYS A 168 -2.14 -10.31 1.90
N GLN A 169 -1.32 -9.67 1.07
CA GLN A 169 -0.05 -10.32 0.76
C GLN A 169 0.70 -10.40 2.10
N ALA A 170 0.62 -11.57 2.74
CA ALA A 170 1.89 -12.21 3.08
C ALA A 170 2.74 -11.96 1.85
N VAL A 171 3.80 -11.18 1.98
CA VAL A 171 4.84 -11.20 0.96
C VAL A 171 5.11 -12.69 0.85
N LYS A 172 4.53 -13.36 -0.15
CA LYS A 172 5.08 -14.59 -0.62
C LYS A 172 6.44 -14.07 -1.03
N PRO A 173 7.52 -14.38 -0.29
CA PRO A 173 8.85 -14.07 -0.80
C PRO A 173 8.81 -14.48 -2.27
N PRO A 174 9.06 -13.54 -3.19
CA PRO A 174 8.64 -13.63 -4.59
C PRO A 174 9.02 -15.00 -5.11
N SER A 175 8.03 -15.90 -5.23
CA SER A 175 8.24 -17.34 -5.43
C SER A 175 9.64 -17.82 -4.98
N SER A 176 9.98 -17.69 -3.69
CA SER A 176 11.18 -18.34 -3.13
C SER A 176 10.96 -19.86 -2.99
N GLY A 177 9.98 -20.42 -3.70
CA GLY A 177 9.83 -21.86 -3.82
C GLY A 177 11.05 -22.47 -4.49
N ASP A 178 11.77 -21.70 -5.32
CA ASP A 178 12.87 -22.24 -6.10
C ASP A 178 14.25 -21.66 -5.74
N ILE A 179 14.38 -20.44 -5.20
CA ILE A 179 15.70 -19.87 -4.84
C ILE A 179 16.04 -20.16 -3.38
N VAL A 180 17.01 -21.05 -3.17
CA VAL A 180 17.55 -21.45 -1.87
C VAL A 180 19.04 -21.13 -1.75
N THR A 181 19.58 -21.24 -0.54
CA THR A 181 21.03 -21.18 -0.31
C THR A 181 21.77 -22.16 -1.21
N GLY A 182 22.81 -21.69 -1.89
CA GLY A 182 23.58 -22.45 -2.85
C GLY A 182 23.16 -22.26 -4.31
N ASP A 183 21.98 -21.67 -4.57
CA ASP A 183 21.55 -21.42 -5.94
C ASP A 183 22.40 -20.38 -6.64
N ARG A 184 22.59 -20.60 -7.93
CA ARG A 184 23.24 -19.66 -8.84
C ARG A 184 22.19 -18.73 -9.42
N ILE A 185 22.41 -17.43 -9.25
CA ILE A 185 21.50 -16.39 -9.69
C ILE A 185 22.23 -15.37 -10.55
N LYS A 186 21.52 -14.80 -11.52
CA LYS A 186 21.95 -13.58 -12.22
C LYS A 186 21.11 -12.42 -11.71
N CYS A 187 21.77 -11.31 -11.39
CA CYS A 187 21.09 -10.09 -11.00
C CYS A 187 20.55 -9.40 -12.27
N GLU A 188 19.26 -9.09 -12.30
CA GLU A 188 18.59 -8.36 -13.36
C GLU A 188 18.07 -7.05 -12.76
N VAL A 189 18.90 -6.01 -12.86
CA VAL A 189 18.55 -4.66 -12.40
C VAL A 189 18.70 -3.70 -13.57
N ASN A 190 17.69 -2.88 -13.79
CA ASN A 190 17.80 -1.77 -14.72
C ASN A 190 18.64 -0.66 -14.07
N LEU A 191 19.91 -0.52 -14.48
CA LEU A 191 20.80 0.50 -13.92
C LEU A 191 20.25 1.93 -14.06
N ALA A 192 19.43 2.20 -15.09
CA ALA A 192 18.80 3.50 -15.28
C ALA A 192 17.72 3.82 -14.23
N GLU A 193 17.31 2.85 -13.42
CA GLU A 193 16.35 3.03 -12.33
C GLU A 193 17.01 3.24 -10.96
N LEU A 194 18.34 3.19 -10.91
CA LEU A 194 19.13 3.46 -9.71
C LEU A 194 19.44 4.95 -9.62
N ASP A 195 19.07 5.55 -8.48
CA ASP A 195 19.26 7.00 -8.24
C ASP A 195 20.68 7.34 -7.73
N ASP A 196 21.48 6.31 -7.39
CA ASP A 196 22.81 6.45 -6.80
C ASP A 196 23.87 5.99 -7.83
N PRO A 197 24.68 6.91 -8.38
CA PRO A 197 25.70 6.61 -9.38
C PRO A 197 26.79 5.66 -8.89
N GLU A 198 27.19 5.74 -7.62
CA GLU A 198 28.22 4.88 -7.03
C GLU A 198 27.68 3.46 -6.85
N MET A 199 26.42 3.36 -6.41
CA MET A 199 25.71 2.08 -6.34
C MET A 199 25.45 1.49 -7.73
N ALA A 200 25.14 2.32 -8.73
CA ALA A 200 24.93 1.90 -10.12
C ALA A 200 26.22 1.39 -10.77
N GLU A 201 27.37 2.03 -10.51
CA GLU A 201 28.68 1.54 -10.96
C GLU A 201 28.98 0.18 -10.32
N LYS A 202 28.78 0.07 -9.00
CA LYS A 202 29.01 -1.18 -8.25
C LYS A 202 28.10 -2.32 -8.71
N ILE A 203 26.81 -2.04 -8.93
CA ILE A 203 25.85 -3.03 -9.46
C ILE A 203 26.18 -3.34 -10.93
N GLY A 204 26.60 -2.36 -11.72
CA GLY A 204 27.00 -2.55 -13.12
C GLY A 204 28.14 -3.56 -13.26
N LEU A 205 29.15 -3.49 -12.39
CA LEU A 205 30.23 -4.46 -12.33
C LEU A 205 29.76 -5.89 -11.99
N MET A 206 28.57 -6.02 -11.38
CA MET A 206 28.01 -7.29 -10.93
C MET A 206 27.00 -7.91 -11.90
N LEU A 207 26.32 -7.12 -12.74
CA LEU A 207 25.26 -7.59 -13.64
C LEU A 207 25.72 -8.66 -14.63
N ASP A 208 27.00 -8.63 -15.01
CA ASP A 208 27.58 -9.63 -15.92
C ASP A 208 28.05 -10.90 -15.22
N HIS A 209 28.10 -10.89 -13.88
CA HIS A 209 28.59 -12.00 -13.09
C HIS A 209 27.45 -12.85 -12.51
N VAL A 210 27.67 -14.16 -12.47
CA VAL A 210 26.77 -15.08 -11.77
C VAL A 210 27.16 -15.10 -10.28
N GLY A 211 26.20 -14.79 -9.42
CA GLY A 211 26.35 -14.87 -7.98
C GLY A 211 25.81 -16.18 -7.41
N THR A 212 26.30 -16.58 -6.25
CA THR A 212 25.78 -17.74 -5.50
C THR A 212 25.10 -17.26 -4.23
N VAL A 213 23.87 -17.71 -3.97
CA VAL A 213 23.14 -17.35 -2.76
C VAL A 213 23.86 -17.94 -1.55
N ASN A 214 24.37 -17.07 -0.67
CA ASN A 214 25.08 -17.46 0.55
C ASN A 214 24.11 -17.69 1.71
N VAL A 215 23.12 -16.81 1.88
CA VAL A 215 22.05 -16.96 2.88
C VAL A 215 20.81 -16.14 2.51
N LEU A 216 19.63 -16.63 2.85
CA LEU A 216 18.39 -15.86 2.86
C LEU A 216 18.26 -15.15 4.21
N LEU A 217 18.14 -13.83 4.19
CA LEU A 217 18.05 -13.00 5.39
C LEU A 217 16.62 -12.98 5.94
N GLU A 218 16.46 -12.67 7.24
CA GLU A 218 15.15 -12.60 7.90
C GLU A 218 14.20 -11.57 7.29
N ASN A 219 14.75 -10.52 6.65
CA ASN A 219 14.00 -9.50 5.91
C ASN A 219 13.53 -9.96 4.52
N GLY A 220 13.85 -11.19 4.11
CA GLY A 220 13.50 -11.77 2.82
C GLY A 220 14.46 -11.43 1.67
N GLU A 221 15.58 -10.74 1.93
CA GLU A 221 16.60 -10.46 0.92
C GLU A 221 17.65 -11.57 0.78
N LEU A 222 18.30 -11.65 -0.38
CA LEU A 222 19.37 -12.61 -0.66
C LEU A 222 20.72 -11.99 -0.34
N LEU A 223 21.53 -12.63 0.49
CA LEU A 223 22.96 -12.32 0.56
C LEU A 223 23.69 -13.17 -0.48
N VAL A 224 24.17 -12.54 -1.55
CA VAL A 224 24.76 -13.22 -2.70
C VAL A 224 26.27 -12.99 -2.74
N ARG A 225 27.03 -14.06 -2.95
CA ARG A 225 28.49 -14.03 -3.15
C ARG A 225 28.81 -13.95 -4.64
N TYR A 226 29.57 -12.94 -5.04
CA TYR A 226 30.06 -12.74 -6.40
C TYR A 226 31.56 -13.10 -6.51
N PRO A 227 32.11 -13.26 -7.73
CA PRO A 227 33.54 -13.44 -7.96
C PRO A 227 34.36 -12.35 -7.26
N GLY A 228 35.50 -12.72 -6.66
CA GLY A 228 36.27 -11.81 -5.79
C GLY A 228 35.80 -11.77 -4.33
N ASN A 229 34.91 -12.68 -3.92
CA ASN A 229 34.43 -12.86 -2.55
C ASN A 229 33.58 -11.70 -1.99
N SER A 230 33.09 -10.81 -2.85
CA SER A 230 32.17 -9.73 -2.47
C SER A 230 30.80 -10.30 -2.11
N LEU A 231 30.29 -9.93 -0.94
CA LEU A 231 28.93 -10.26 -0.48
C LEU A 231 28.03 -9.03 -0.68
N VAL A 232 26.89 -9.23 -1.33
CA VAL A 232 25.95 -8.15 -1.65
C VAL A 232 24.52 -8.59 -1.35
N GLN A 233 23.74 -7.69 -0.75
CA GLN A 233 22.31 -7.87 -0.53
C GLN A 233 21.56 -7.58 -1.82
N VAL A 234 20.74 -8.53 -2.26
CA VAL A 234 20.00 -8.50 -3.51
C VAL A 234 18.52 -8.74 -3.20
N ASN A 235 17.66 -7.87 -3.72
CA ASN A 235 16.22 -8.10 -3.69
C ASN A 235 15.92 -9.35 -4.55
N PRO A 236 15.25 -10.40 -4.02
CA PRO A 236 15.00 -11.60 -4.80
C PRO A 236 14.16 -11.36 -6.05
N ALA A 237 13.36 -10.29 -6.11
CA ALA A 237 12.63 -9.89 -7.32
C ALA A 237 13.54 -9.41 -8.46
N ALA A 238 14.77 -9.00 -8.15
CA ALA A 238 15.81 -8.63 -9.11
C ALA A 238 16.80 -9.78 -9.37
N ALA A 239 16.48 -11.00 -8.95
CA ALA A 239 17.32 -12.17 -9.12
C ALA A 239 16.61 -13.22 -9.98
N LYS A 240 17.33 -13.73 -10.99
CA LYS A 240 16.88 -14.84 -11.81
C LYS A 240 17.70 -16.09 -11.50
N LYS A 241 17.05 -17.15 -11.01
CA LYS A 241 17.68 -18.47 -10.83
C LYS A 241 18.11 -19.02 -12.18
N LEU A 242 19.29 -19.61 -12.22
CA LEU A 242 19.77 -20.37 -13.37
C LEU A 242 19.52 -21.85 -13.09
N GLU A 243 18.70 -22.52 -13.92
CA GLU A 243 18.51 -23.98 -13.84
C GLU A 243 19.82 -24.70 -14.20
N GLY A 244 20.23 -25.66 -13.36
CA GLY A 244 21.63 -26.07 -13.21
C GLY A 244 22.22 -26.92 -14.34
N GLY A 245 23.54 -26.84 -14.51
CA GLY A 245 24.36 -28.01 -14.81
C GLY A 245 24.98 -28.44 -13.49
N ILE A 246 24.89 -29.69 -13.03
CA ILE A 246 25.40 -30.90 -13.68
C ILE A 246 24.44 -32.06 -13.40
N HIS A 247 23.93 -32.71 -14.47
CA HIS A 247 23.51 -34.10 -14.40
C HIS A 247 24.76 -34.95 -14.17
N HIS A 248 24.98 -35.44 -12.94
CA HIS A 248 25.81 -36.62 -12.78
C HIS A 248 24.98 -37.81 -13.26
N HIS A 249 25.11 -38.11 -14.55
CA HIS A 249 24.88 -39.45 -15.07
C HIS A 249 25.79 -40.41 -14.29
N SER A 250 25.22 -41.20 -13.40
CA SER A 250 25.84 -42.44 -12.95
C SER A 250 25.92 -43.37 -14.16
N VAL A 251 27.12 -43.51 -14.71
CA VAL A 251 27.45 -44.53 -15.72
C VAL A 251 28.48 -45.45 -15.06
N TYR A 252 27.99 -46.66 -14.79
CA TYR A 252 28.62 -47.89 -14.27
C TYR A 252 29.21 -47.86 -12.86
#